data_AF-A0A4R0UZD2-F1
#
_entry.id   AF-A0A4R0UZD2-F1
#
_cell.length_a   1.000
_cell.length_b   1.000
_cell.length_c   1.000
_cell.angle_alpha   90.00
_cell.angle_beta   90.00
_cell.angle_gamma   90.00
#
_symmetry.space_group_name_H-M   'P 1'
#
loop_
_entity.id
_entity.type
_entity.pdbx_description
1 polymer ?
#
loop_
_entity_poly.entity_id
_entity_poly.type
_entity_poly.pdbx_seq_one_letter_code
_entity_poly.pdbx_strand_id
1 'polypeptide(L)'
;MPINEALFAAMKAASYIKPNAGKSYKLQRVAEELIAKQAPDNPKCRVEDAFAPMADGYAVPLRVFTPLVAYGAPLPEALEESSANGTPVASAISAILPAVLPKVLPKILIKESTSSGNADGISGNANTELPSVTPRGTILFFHGGGWTTGGINLYTQACAHMAVRLQRRVISVEYRLAPEYRFPTAVEDCYEVARQLFAGELPISGGGWFC
;
A
#
# COMPACT_ATOMS: atom_id res chain seq x y z
N MET A 1 -13.71 -8.23 -20.23
CA MET A 1 -14.32 -6.91 -19.99
C MET A 1 -13.69 -5.93 -20.97
N PRO A 2 -14.44 -5.13 -21.73
CA PRO A 2 -13.83 -4.06 -22.52
C PRO A 2 -13.13 -3.11 -21.53
N ILE A 3 -11.87 -2.78 -21.81
CA ILE A 3 -11.14 -1.74 -21.06
C ILE A 3 -12.01 -0.49 -21.10
N ASN A 4 -12.41 0.02 -19.92
CA ASN A 4 -13.20 1.24 -19.86
C ASN A 4 -12.41 2.38 -20.55
N GLU A 5 -13.10 3.29 -21.24
CA GLU A 5 -12.43 4.32 -22.04
C GLU A 5 -11.48 5.18 -21.19
N ALA A 6 -11.80 5.37 -19.92
CA ALA A 6 -10.98 6.08 -18.96
C ALA A 6 -9.63 5.40 -18.69
N LEU A 7 -9.59 4.08 -18.59
CA LEU A 7 -8.39 3.26 -18.37
C LEU A 7 -7.56 3.23 -19.65
N PHE A 8 -8.19 3.10 -20.81
CA PHE A 8 -7.47 3.21 -22.08
C PHE A 8 -6.84 4.59 -22.25
N ALA A 9 -7.58 5.66 -21.91
CA ALA A 9 -7.07 7.02 -21.91
C ALA A 9 -5.94 7.21 -20.90
N ALA A 10 -6.03 6.65 -19.69
CA ALA A 10 -4.99 6.71 -18.67
C ALA A 10 -3.72 5.95 -19.12
N MET A 11 -3.85 4.75 -19.68
CA MET A 11 -2.73 3.97 -20.24
C MET A 11 -2.07 4.69 -21.43
N LYS A 12 -2.88 5.33 -22.29
CA LYS A 12 -2.39 6.14 -23.41
C LYS A 12 -1.68 7.40 -22.91
N ALA A 13 -2.21 8.07 -21.89
CA ALA A 13 -1.58 9.25 -21.28
C ALA A 13 -0.24 8.89 -20.61
N ALA A 14 -0.20 7.77 -19.87
CA ALA A 14 1.03 7.26 -19.25
C ALA A 14 2.09 6.86 -20.28
N SER A 15 1.68 6.35 -21.44
CA SER A 15 2.61 6.02 -22.53
C SER A 15 3.03 7.23 -23.40
N TYR A 16 2.32 8.36 -23.33
CA TYR A 16 2.62 9.59 -24.09
C TYR A 16 3.38 10.66 -23.28
N ILE A 17 3.89 10.31 -22.08
CA ILE A 17 4.62 11.24 -21.21
C ILE A 17 5.85 11.78 -21.96
N LYS A 18 5.76 13.05 -22.37
CA LYS A 18 6.90 13.78 -22.93
C LYS A 18 7.94 14.03 -21.84
N PRO A 19 9.25 14.08 -22.17
CA PRO A 19 10.34 14.24 -21.19
C PRO A 19 10.38 15.60 -20.46
N ASN A 20 9.34 16.44 -20.57
CA ASN A 20 9.24 17.69 -19.85
C ASN A 20 8.32 17.54 -18.63
N ALA A 21 8.92 17.16 -17.49
CA ALA A 21 8.22 16.96 -16.23
C ALA A 21 7.34 18.16 -15.83
N GLY A 22 7.81 19.40 -16.06
CA GLY A 22 7.04 20.61 -15.74
C GLY A 22 5.71 20.75 -16.49
N LYS A 23 5.55 20.08 -17.65
CA LYS A 23 4.33 20.12 -18.46
C LYS A 23 3.48 18.85 -18.37
N SER A 24 4.06 17.72 -18.01
CA SER A 24 3.37 16.41 -18.02
C SER A 24 2.95 15.91 -16.64
N TYR A 25 3.56 16.40 -15.54
CA TYR A 25 3.35 15.82 -14.21
C TYR A 25 1.88 15.82 -13.76
N LYS A 26 1.10 16.87 -14.06
CA LYS A 26 -0.32 16.93 -13.68
C LYS A 26 -1.13 15.83 -14.35
N LEU A 27 -0.89 15.61 -15.65
CA LEU A 27 -1.55 14.52 -16.40
C LEU A 27 -1.13 13.16 -15.86
N GLN A 28 0.15 13.02 -15.51
CA GLN A 28 0.65 11.80 -14.91
C GLN A 28 -0.01 11.52 -13.55
N ARG A 29 -0.10 12.51 -12.64
CA ARG A 29 -0.79 12.36 -11.35
C ARG A 29 -2.26 11.96 -11.53
N VAL A 30 -2.97 12.57 -12.49
CA VAL A 30 -4.36 12.21 -12.80
C VAL A 30 -4.46 10.77 -13.30
N ALA A 31 -3.57 10.36 -14.22
CA ALA A 31 -3.54 8.98 -14.71
C ALA A 31 -3.23 7.98 -13.59
N GLU A 32 -2.26 8.29 -12.73
CA GLU A 32 -1.89 7.49 -11.55
C GLU A 32 -3.07 7.33 -10.60
N GLU A 33 -3.81 8.40 -10.31
CA GLU A 33 -4.99 8.38 -9.45
C GLU A 33 -6.14 7.54 -10.04
N LEU A 34 -6.36 7.62 -11.36
CA LEU A 34 -7.37 6.80 -12.05
C LEU A 34 -6.99 5.31 -12.05
N ILE A 35 -5.71 5.00 -12.24
CA ILE A 35 -5.19 3.63 -12.16
C ILE A 35 -5.36 3.10 -10.74
N ALA A 36 -5.07 3.91 -9.71
CA ALA A 36 -5.18 3.52 -8.32
C ALA A 36 -6.62 3.17 -7.91
N LYS A 37 -7.61 3.94 -8.34
CA LYS A 37 -9.04 3.70 -8.05
C LYS A 37 -9.58 2.37 -8.59
N GLN A 38 -8.90 1.78 -9.56
CA GLN A 38 -9.31 0.51 -10.16
C GLN A 38 -8.75 -0.72 -9.42
N ALA A 39 -7.80 -0.53 -8.50
CA ALA A 39 -7.16 -1.61 -7.79
C ALA A 39 -8.11 -2.21 -6.73
N PRO A 40 -8.33 -3.54 -6.73
CA PRO A 40 -9.25 -4.18 -5.80
C PRO A 40 -8.70 -4.20 -4.37
N ASP A 41 -9.52 -3.98 -3.36
CA ASP A 41 -9.08 -4.04 -1.97
C ASP A 41 -8.48 -5.41 -1.59
N ASN A 42 -7.52 -5.41 -0.67
CA ASN A 42 -6.91 -6.63 -0.19
C ASN A 42 -7.58 -7.08 1.13
N PRO A 43 -8.39 -8.15 1.13
CA PRO A 43 -9.13 -8.58 2.33
C PRO A 43 -8.22 -9.08 3.46
N LYS A 44 -6.94 -9.35 3.17
CA LYS A 44 -5.94 -9.79 4.16
C LYS A 44 -5.30 -8.62 4.91
N CYS A 45 -5.61 -7.38 4.54
CA CYS A 45 -4.99 -6.19 5.10
C CYS A 45 -6.07 -5.16 5.44
N ARG A 46 -6.09 -4.71 6.69
CA ARG A 46 -6.87 -3.54 7.09
C ARG A 46 -6.14 -2.30 6.62
N VAL A 47 -6.88 -1.38 5.99
CA VAL A 47 -6.35 -0.10 5.50
C VAL A 47 -7.07 1.01 6.25
N GLU A 48 -6.31 1.91 6.85
CA GLU A 48 -6.80 3.06 7.60
C GLU A 48 -6.08 4.32 7.10
N ASP A 49 -6.81 5.41 6.92
CA ASP A 49 -6.21 6.71 6.65
C ASP A 49 -6.00 7.47 7.97
N ALA A 50 -4.87 8.16 8.08
CA ALA A 50 -4.47 8.95 9.23
C ALA A 50 -3.72 10.21 8.76
N PHE A 51 -3.30 11.06 9.69
CA PHE A 51 -2.55 12.27 9.36
C PHE A 51 -1.45 12.53 10.39
N ALA A 52 -0.32 13.07 9.94
CA ALA A 52 0.71 13.60 10.82
C ALA A 52 0.62 15.13 10.86
N PRO A 53 0.43 15.75 12.04
CA PRO A 53 0.45 17.20 12.17
C PRO A 53 1.88 17.75 12.00
N MET A 54 2.04 18.80 11.20
CA MET A 54 3.32 19.48 10.98
C MET A 54 3.36 20.82 11.71
N ALA A 55 4.55 21.32 12.00
CA ALA A 55 4.75 22.60 12.68
C ALA A 55 4.21 23.81 11.87
N ASP A 56 4.14 23.70 10.55
CA ASP A 56 3.59 24.71 9.65
C ASP A 56 2.05 24.65 9.52
N GLY A 57 1.40 23.77 10.29
CA GLY A 57 -0.04 23.55 10.26
C GLY A 57 -0.52 22.62 9.13
N TYR A 58 0.38 22.12 8.28
CA TYR A 58 0.02 21.09 7.30
C TYR A 58 -0.25 19.76 7.99
N ALA A 59 -1.21 18.99 7.50
CA ALA A 59 -1.49 17.64 7.99
C ALA A 59 -1.11 16.65 6.90
N VAL A 60 0.06 16.02 7.01
CA VAL A 60 0.57 15.07 6.01
C VAL A 60 -0.32 13.83 6.03
N PRO A 61 -1.01 13.50 4.91
CA PRO A 61 -1.83 12.30 4.86
C PRO A 61 -0.98 11.04 4.96
N LEU A 62 -1.46 10.07 5.73
CA LEU A 62 -0.86 8.78 5.93
C LEU A 62 -1.87 7.69 5.58
N ARG A 63 -1.39 6.57 5.06
CA ARG A 63 -2.18 5.35 4.94
C ARG A 63 -1.51 4.21 5.68
N VAL A 64 -2.23 3.63 6.63
CA VAL A 64 -1.76 2.57 7.52
C VAL A 64 -2.32 1.23 7.04
N PHE A 65 -1.42 0.28 6.82
CA PHE A 65 -1.71 -1.08 6.38
C PHE A 65 -1.39 -2.03 7.52
N THR A 66 -2.41 -2.68 8.07
CA THR A 66 -2.26 -3.64 9.17
C THR A 66 -2.64 -5.04 8.66
N PRO A 67 -1.71 -6.03 8.69
CA PRO A 67 -2.03 -7.38 8.27
C PRO A 67 -3.04 -8.02 9.23
N LEU A 68 -4.10 -8.61 8.70
CA LEU A 68 -5.15 -9.27 9.48
C LEU A 68 -4.96 -10.78 9.60
N VAL A 69 -4.19 -11.38 8.69
CA VAL A 69 -3.97 -12.83 8.64
C VAL A 69 -2.48 -13.15 8.58
N ALA A 70 -2.12 -14.32 9.13
CA ALA A 70 -0.76 -14.82 9.07
C ALA A 70 -0.34 -15.06 7.61
N TYR A 71 0.93 -14.82 7.30
CA TYR A 71 1.43 -15.09 5.96
C TYR A 71 1.33 -16.59 5.66
N GLY A 72 0.75 -16.94 4.50
CA GLY A 72 0.50 -18.34 4.13
C GLY A 72 -0.81 -18.93 4.68
N ALA A 73 -1.55 -18.20 5.53
CA ALA A 73 -2.86 -18.66 5.97
C ALA A 73 -3.87 -18.64 4.80
N PRO A 74 -4.70 -19.70 4.66
CA PRO A 74 -5.83 -19.69 3.75
C PRO A 74 -6.77 -18.53 4.09
N LEU A 75 -7.50 -18.03 3.08
CA LEU A 75 -8.51 -17.01 3.32
C LEU A 75 -9.55 -17.57 4.31
N PRO A 76 -9.98 -16.82 5.33
CA PRO A 76 -11.12 -17.19 6.14
C PRO A 76 -12.33 -17.42 5.22
N GLU A 77 -13.01 -18.56 5.39
CA GLU A 77 -14.14 -19.00 4.56
C GLU A 77 -15.25 -17.93 4.47
N ALA A 78 -15.44 -17.15 5.53
CA ALA A 78 -16.39 -16.03 5.60
C ALA A 78 -16.06 -14.81 4.70
N LEU A 79 -14.83 -14.72 4.15
CA LEU A 79 -14.44 -13.68 3.19
C LEU A 79 -14.44 -14.18 1.74
N GLU A 80 -14.52 -15.50 1.52
CA GLU A 80 -14.64 -16.05 0.16
C GLU A 80 -16.04 -15.82 -0.41
N GLU A 81 -17.10 -15.86 0.40
CA GLU A 81 -18.47 -15.62 -0.07
C GLU A 81 -18.69 -14.18 -0.57
N SER A 82 -18.01 -13.17 -0.01
CA SER A 82 -18.10 -11.79 -0.52
C SER A 82 -17.27 -11.58 -1.79
N SER A 83 -16.23 -12.39 -2.01
CA SER A 83 -15.44 -12.39 -3.25
C SER A 83 -16.07 -13.25 -4.35
N ALA A 84 -16.87 -14.26 -4.00
CA ALA A 84 -17.52 -15.17 -4.94
C ALA A 84 -18.68 -14.53 -5.72
N ASN A 85 -19.21 -13.40 -5.25
CA ASN A 85 -20.17 -12.57 -6.00
C ASN A 85 -19.51 -11.51 -6.90
N GLY A 86 -18.16 -11.45 -6.93
CA GLY A 86 -17.38 -10.60 -7.83
C GLY A 86 -16.95 -11.35 -9.09
N THR A 87 -17.22 -10.79 -10.27
CA THR A 87 -16.83 -11.32 -11.59
C THR A 87 -15.37 -11.82 -11.66
N PRO A 88 -15.05 -12.87 -12.44
CA PRO A 88 -13.74 -13.54 -12.39
C PRO A 88 -12.67 -12.69 -13.08
N VAL A 89 -11.97 -11.83 -12.34
CA VAL A 89 -10.86 -10.98 -12.86
C VAL A 89 -9.49 -11.69 -12.76
N ALA A 90 -9.42 -12.84 -12.09
CA ALA A 90 -8.17 -13.55 -11.83
C ALA A 90 -7.43 -14.07 -13.09
N SER A 91 -8.12 -14.23 -14.23
CA SER A 91 -7.50 -14.77 -15.45
C SER A 91 -6.82 -13.70 -16.34
N ALA A 92 -7.23 -12.43 -16.26
CA ALA A 92 -6.74 -11.40 -17.18
C ALA A 92 -5.39 -10.77 -16.78
N ILE A 93 -5.03 -10.79 -15.50
CA ILE A 93 -3.82 -10.13 -14.97
C ILE A 93 -2.54 -10.89 -15.35
N SER A 94 -2.63 -12.22 -15.60
CA SER A 94 -1.47 -13.03 -16.02
C SER A 94 -1.03 -12.76 -17.46
N ALA A 95 -1.88 -12.17 -18.32
CA ALA A 95 -1.59 -12.06 -19.75
C ALA A 95 -0.83 -10.78 -20.14
N ILE A 96 -0.86 -9.73 -19.31
CA ILE A 96 -0.34 -8.39 -19.68
C ILE A 96 1.03 -8.12 -19.03
N LEU A 97 1.41 -8.89 -18.01
CA LEU A 97 2.64 -8.68 -17.24
C LEU A 97 3.97 -8.86 -18.00
N PRO A 98 4.10 -9.63 -19.12
CA PRO A 98 5.40 -9.79 -19.77
C PRO A 98 5.84 -8.60 -20.65
N ALA A 99 4.95 -7.67 -20.99
CA ALA A 99 5.20 -6.72 -22.07
C ALA A 99 5.83 -5.37 -21.65
N VAL A 100 5.92 -5.05 -20.35
CA VAL A 100 6.22 -3.68 -19.88
C VAL A 100 7.28 -3.59 -18.77
N LEU A 101 8.16 -4.59 -18.62
CA LEU A 101 9.34 -4.44 -17.73
C LEU A 101 10.65 -4.79 -18.44
N PRO A 102 11.66 -3.89 -18.48
CA PRO A 102 13.02 -4.33 -18.73
C PRO A 102 13.46 -5.27 -17.59
N LYS A 103 13.89 -6.48 -17.98
CA LYS A 103 14.41 -7.54 -17.11
C LYS A 103 15.67 -7.08 -16.36
N VAL A 104 15.55 -6.50 -15.17
CA VAL A 104 16.62 -6.56 -14.16
C VAL A 104 16.01 -6.50 -12.75
N LEU A 105 15.84 -7.66 -12.11
CA LEU A 105 15.82 -7.75 -10.65
C LEU A 105 16.71 -8.94 -10.25
N PRO A 106 17.71 -8.76 -9.36
CA PRO A 106 18.50 -9.88 -8.86
C PRO A 106 17.62 -10.80 -8.01
N LYS A 107 17.82 -12.12 -8.14
CA LYS A 107 17.15 -13.13 -7.33
C LYS A 107 17.62 -12.98 -5.87
N ILE A 108 16.79 -12.39 -5.02
CA ILE A 108 16.97 -12.49 -3.57
C ILE A 108 16.38 -13.84 -3.15
N LEU A 109 17.25 -14.80 -2.84
CA LEU A 109 16.90 -16.10 -2.29
C LEU A 109 16.63 -15.95 -0.80
N ILE A 110 15.37 -15.92 -0.39
CA ILE A 110 14.99 -16.00 1.03
C ILE A 110 14.80 -17.48 1.37
N LYS A 111 15.60 -17.98 2.31
CA LYS A 111 15.55 -19.35 2.81
C LYS A 111 14.39 -19.49 3.78
N GLU A 112 13.39 -20.32 3.44
CA GLU A 112 12.27 -20.63 4.33
C GLU A 112 12.75 -21.47 5.53
N SER A 113 12.34 -21.09 6.73
CA SER A 113 12.47 -21.92 7.93
C SER A 113 11.07 -22.27 8.43
N THR A 114 10.74 -23.55 8.40
CA THR A 114 9.52 -24.11 8.97
C THR A 114 9.65 -24.22 10.48
N SER A 115 8.66 -23.71 11.22
CA SER A 115 8.45 -24.07 12.62
C SER A 115 7.08 -24.72 12.76
N SER A 116 7.09 -26.02 13.06
CA SER A 116 5.94 -26.80 13.50
C SER A 116 5.49 -26.34 14.89
N GLY A 117 4.20 -26.07 15.06
CA GLY A 117 3.60 -25.70 16.34
C GLY A 117 2.18 -26.28 16.43
N ASN A 118 1.94 -27.00 17.53
CA ASN A 118 0.88 -27.97 17.79
C ASN A 118 -0.53 -27.37 17.86
N ALA A 119 -1.53 -28.14 17.44
CA ALA A 119 -2.95 -27.77 17.51
C ALA A 119 -3.58 -28.36 18.78
N ASP A 120 -3.97 -27.49 19.73
CA ASP A 120 -4.91 -27.84 20.80
C ASP A 120 -6.11 -26.88 20.72
N GLY A 121 -7.29 -27.47 20.52
CA GLY A 121 -8.52 -26.76 20.20
C GLY A 121 -9.23 -26.15 21.40
N ILE A 122 -9.87 -24.99 21.20
CA ILE A 122 -10.91 -24.46 22.10
C ILE A 122 -12.09 -23.94 21.27
N SER A 123 -13.27 -24.36 21.71
CA SER A 123 -14.62 -24.12 21.20
C SER A 123 -15.14 -22.71 21.54
N GLY A 124 -15.69 -22.02 20.52
CA GLY A 124 -16.94 -21.23 20.58
C GLY A 124 -17.00 -19.89 21.32
N ASN A 125 -17.00 -18.78 20.57
CA ASN A 125 -18.06 -17.76 20.65
C ASN A 125 -18.15 -16.92 19.34
N ALA A 126 -19.38 -16.60 18.93
CA ALA A 126 -19.70 -15.86 17.72
C ALA A 126 -19.61 -14.35 17.99
N ASN A 127 -18.38 -13.83 17.89
CA ASN A 127 -18.04 -12.45 17.54
C ASN A 127 -16.69 -12.57 16.85
N THR A 128 -16.68 -12.95 15.58
CA THR A 128 -15.45 -13.30 14.87
C THR A 128 -14.64 -12.04 14.54
N GLU A 129 -14.03 -11.45 15.57
CA GLU A 129 -12.77 -10.72 15.37
C GLU A 129 -11.83 -11.73 14.69
N LEU A 130 -11.56 -11.52 13.41
CA LEU A 130 -10.51 -12.24 12.70
C LEU A 130 -9.27 -12.25 13.61
N PRO A 131 -8.60 -13.39 13.83
CA PRO A 131 -7.50 -13.49 14.77
C PRO A 131 -6.45 -12.45 14.40
N SER A 132 -6.46 -11.33 15.12
CA SER A 132 -5.70 -10.17 14.71
C SER A 132 -4.24 -10.49 14.90
N VAL A 133 -3.52 -10.65 13.80
CA VAL A 133 -2.08 -10.79 13.88
C VAL A 133 -1.54 -9.49 14.44
N THR A 134 -0.95 -9.58 15.63
CA THR A 134 -0.19 -8.48 16.22
C THR A 134 1.03 -8.23 15.32
N PRO A 135 1.12 -7.12 14.58
CA PRO A 135 2.21 -6.90 13.63
C PRO A 135 3.55 -6.92 14.37
N ARG A 136 4.57 -7.57 13.81
CA ARG A 136 5.83 -7.77 14.54
C ARG A 136 6.67 -6.48 14.66
N GLY A 137 6.24 -5.41 13.99
CA GLY A 137 6.85 -4.09 13.94
C GLY A 137 6.27 -3.25 12.80
N THR A 138 6.85 -2.08 12.56
CA THR A 138 6.34 -1.08 11.61
C THR A 138 7.39 -0.72 10.55
N ILE A 139 6.93 -0.56 9.31
CA ILE A 139 7.70 -0.04 8.16
C ILE A 139 7.10 1.31 7.78
N LEU A 140 7.94 2.35 7.74
CA LEU A 140 7.58 3.63 7.16
C LEU A 140 7.95 3.63 5.68
N PHE A 141 7.00 3.91 4.81
CA PHE A 141 7.13 3.84 3.36
C PHE A 141 6.98 5.22 2.72
N PHE A 142 7.97 5.59 1.92
CA PHE A 142 7.96 6.79 1.10
C PHE A 142 7.86 6.36 -0.36
N HIS A 143 6.83 6.84 -1.06
CA HIS A 143 6.59 6.44 -2.44
C HIS A 143 7.66 6.97 -3.40
N GLY A 144 7.75 6.38 -4.60
CA GLY A 144 8.60 6.89 -5.68
C GLY A 144 7.93 8.00 -6.48
N GLY A 145 8.52 8.38 -7.62
CA GLY A 145 7.98 9.42 -8.52
C GLY A 145 8.81 10.70 -8.58
N GLY A 146 10.09 10.61 -8.20
CA GLY A 146 11.05 11.71 -8.36
C GLY A 146 10.61 13.01 -7.67
N TRP A 147 9.92 12.92 -6.54
CA TRP A 147 9.38 14.06 -5.78
C TRP A 147 8.32 14.89 -6.51
N THR A 148 7.81 14.39 -7.65
CA THR A 148 6.87 15.14 -8.50
C THR A 148 5.59 14.38 -8.81
N THR A 149 5.61 13.05 -8.75
CA THR A 149 4.45 12.18 -9.00
C THR A 149 4.40 11.05 -7.98
N GLY A 150 3.44 10.14 -8.11
CA GLY A 150 3.14 9.13 -7.12
C GLY A 150 2.11 9.60 -6.09
N GLY A 151 1.83 8.71 -5.14
CA GLY A 151 0.93 8.97 -4.02
C GLY A 151 0.53 7.67 -3.32
N ILE A 152 -0.07 7.79 -2.13
CA ILE A 152 -0.54 6.68 -1.29
C ILE A 152 -1.53 5.78 -2.02
N ASN A 153 -2.38 6.37 -2.88
CA ASN A 153 -3.34 5.62 -3.68
C ASN A 153 -2.63 4.67 -4.65
N LEU A 154 -1.67 5.19 -5.43
CA LEU A 154 -0.92 4.41 -6.43
C LEU A 154 -0.17 3.22 -5.80
N TYR A 155 0.35 3.39 -4.58
CA TYR A 155 1.14 2.36 -3.89
C TYR A 155 0.32 1.47 -2.95
N THR A 156 -1.02 1.61 -2.89
CA THR A 156 -1.89 0.87 -1.96
C THR A 156 -1.69 -0.64 -2.06
N GLN A 157 -1.69 -1.21 -3.27
CA GLN A 157 -1.50 -2.65 -3.48
C GLN A 157 -0.12 -3.13 -3.04
N ALA A 158 0.92 -2.36 -3.39
CA ALA A 158 2.29 -2.70 -3.03
C ALA A 158 2.48 -2.69 -1.50
N CYS A 159 1.93 -1.68 -0.82
CA CYS A 159 2.00 -1.57 0.65
C CYS A 159 1.17 -2.65 1.35
N ALA A 160 -0.04 -2.96 0.87
CA ALA A 160 -0.86 -4.04 1.41
C ALA A 160 -0.16 -5.41 1.26
N HIS A 161 0.43 -5.68 0.09
CA HIS A 161 1.20 -6.90 -0.15
C HIS A 161 2.44 -6.96 0.75
N MET A 162 3.13 -5.84 0.93
CA MET A 162 4.28 -5.74 1.81
C MET A 162 3.89 -6.01 3.27
N ALA A 163 2.79 -5.43 3.75
CA ALA A 163 2.28 -5.62 5.11
C ALA A 163 1.96 -7.09 5.39
N VAL A 164 1.21 -7.73 4.49
CA VAL A 164 0.83 -9.15 4.60
C VAL A 164 2.04 -10.07 4.47
N ARG A 165 2.95 -9.83 3.52
CA ARG A 165 4.12 -10.73 3.31
C ARG A 165 5.13 -10.63 4.44
N LEU A 166 5.41 -9.42 4.91
CA LEU A 166 6.42 -9.19 5.94
C LEU A 166 5.84 -9.32 7.36
N GLN A 167 4.52 -9.42 7.49
CA GLN A 167 3.83 -9.47 8.79
C GLN A 167 4.18 -8.26 9.65
N ARG A 168 4.25 -7.09 9.01
CA ARG A 168 4.56 -5.79 9.60
C ARG A 168 3.46 -4.82 9.23
N ARG A 169 3.23 -3.84 10.10
CA ARG A 169 2.45 -2.66 9.75
C ARG A 169 3.24 -1.85 8.72
N VAL A 170 2.59 -1.34 7.69
CA VAL A 170 3.20 -0.39 6.75
C VAL A 170 2.47 0.95 6.88
N ILE A 171 3.21 2.05 6.97
CA ILE A 171 2.66 3.41 6.97
C ILE A 171 3.19 4.11 5.72
N SER A 172 2.32 4.38 4.75
CA SER A 172 2.65 5.10 3.53
C SER A 172 2.42 6.59 3.73
N VAL A 173 3.40 7.42 3.37
CA VAL A 173 3.35 8.88 3.59
C VAL A 173 3.05 9.61 2.28
N GLU A 174 2.03 10.46 2.27
CA GLU A 174 1.70 11.38 1.17
C GLU A 174 2.45 12.70 1.36
N TYR A 175 3.77 12.68 1.17
CA TYR A 175 4.59 13.88 1.32
C TYR A 175 4.29 14.89 0.21
N ARG A 176 4.51 16.18 0.50
CA ARG A 176 4.24 17.26 -0.44
C ARG A 176 5.13 17.18 -1.68
N LEU A 177 4.54 17.38 -2.86
CA LEU A 177 5.22 17.19 -4.15
C LEU A 177 5.62 18.51 -4.81
N ALA A 178 6.77 18.47 -5.50
CA ALA A 178 7.20 19.50 -6.43
C ALA A 178 6.35 19.44 -7.73
N PRO A 179 6.16 20.56 -8.43
CA PRO A 179 6.76 21.88 -8.22
C PRO A 179 6.05 22.76 -7.20
N GLU A 180 4.87 22.36 -6.70
CA GLU A 180 4.09 23.14 -5.73
C GLU A 180 4.85 23.35 -4.43
N TYR A 181 5.51 22.29 -3.95
CA TYR A 181 6.36 22.31 -2.78
C TYR A 181 7.78 21.91 -3.18
N ARG A 182 8.67 22.90 -3.20
CA ARG A 182 10.05 22.68 -3.64
C ARG A 182 10.86 21.98 -2.56
N PHE A 183 12.00 21.43 -2.96
CA PHE A 183 13.00 20.98 -1.99
C PHE A 183 13.31 22.13 -0.98
N PRO A 184 13.38 21.85 0.33
CA PRO A 184 13.43 20.52 0.99
C PRO A 184 12.09 19.97 1.50
N THR A 185 10.95 20.58 1.19
CA THR A 185 9.66 20.32 1.87
C THR A 185 9.27 18.83 1.96
N ALA A 186 9.36 18.08 0.86
CA ALA A 186 9.03 16.65 0.85
C ALA A 186 9.87 15.82 1.84
N VAL A 187 11.15 16.16 1.97
CA VAL A 187 12.09 15.46 2.86
C VAL A 187 11.81 15.82 4.31
N GLU A 188 11.46 17.09 4.58
CA GLU A 188 11.05 17.54 5.90
C GLU A 188 9.75 16.86 6.36
N ASP A 189 8.77 16.69 5.46
CA ASP A 189 7.55 15.90 5.74
C ASP A 189 7.90 14.47 6.15
N CYS A 190 8.72 13.78 5.35
CA CYS A 190 9.14 12.41 5.61
C CYS A 190 9.90 12.28 6.94
N TYR A 191 10.82 13.21 7.22
CA TYR A 191 11.61 13.22 8.44
C TYR A 191 10.74 13.44 9.68
N GLU A 192 9.83 14.41 9.63
CA GLU A 192 8.97 14.73 10.76
C GLU A 192 7.99 13.60 11.07
N VAL A 193 7.42 12.96 10.04
CA VAL A 193 6.61 11.74 10.22
C VAL A 193 7.43 10.62 10.88
N ALA A 194 8.68 10.42 10.44
CA ALA A 194 9.57 9.43 11.03
C ALA A 194 9.89 9.75 12.50
N ARG A 195 10.14 11.03 12.82
CA ARG A 195 10.38 11.52 14.17
C ARG A 195 9.17 11.28 15.07
N GLN A 196 7.97 11.65 14.63
CA GLN A 196 6.73 11.42 15.38
C GLN A 196 6.43 9.94 15.57
N LEU A 197 6.70 9.10 14.55
CA LEU A 197 6.57 7.65 14.67
C LEU A 197 7.51 7.12 15.76
N PHE A 198 8.77 7.55 15.74
CA PHE A 198 9.78 7.14 16.73
C PHE A 198 9.53 7.72 18.13
N ALA A 199 8.82 8.83 18.25
CA ALA A 199 8.42 9.40 19.54
C ALA A 199 7.10 8.82 20.08
N GLY A 200 6.36 8.05 19.28
CA GLY A 200 5.01 7.57 19.64
C GLY A 200 3.93 8.66 19.60
N GLU A 201 4.19 9.76 18.88
CA GLU A 201 3.32 10.93 18.79
C GLU A 201 2.30 10.84 17.64
N LEU A 202 2.50 9.91 16.68
CA LEU A 202 1.59 9.76 15.55
C LEU A 202 0.20 9.27 15.99
N PRO A 203 -0.89 9.92 15.54
CA PRO A 203 -2.25 9.56 15.89
C PRO A 203 -2.74 8.37 15.06
N ILE A 204 -2.13 7.19 15.25
CA ILE A 204 -2.47 5.95 14.55
C ILE A 204 -2.94 4.87 15.54
N SER A 205 -3.88 4.04 15.10
CA SER A 205 -4.46 2.98 15.94
C SER A 205 -3.39 1.97 16.39
N GLY A 206 -3.45 1.56 17.66
CA GLY A 206 -2.52 0.59 18.26
C GLY A 206 -1.06 1.03 18.23
N GLY A 207 -0.73 2.21 18.78
CA GLY A 207 0.61 2.82 18.76
C GLY A 207 1.59 2.38 19.86
N GLY A 208 1.26 1.38 20.68
CA GLY A 208 2.17 0.88 21.73
C GLY A 208 3.13 -0.19 21.20
N TRP A 209 4.30 0.19 20.69
CA TRP A 209 5.32 -0.76 20.20
C TRP A 209 6.75 -0.45 20.66
N PHE A 210 6.92 0.47 21.61
CA PHE A 210 8.21 0.63 22.26
C PHE A 210 8.44 -0.58 23.16
N CYS A 211 9.48 -1.35 22.82
CA CYS A 211 10.03 -2.41 23.66
C CYS A 211 10.42 -1.88 25.05
#